data_AF-A0A1F3LE68-F1
#
_entry.id   AF-A0A1F3LE68-F1
#
_cell.length_a   1.000
_cell.length_b   1.000
_cell.length_c   1.000
_cell.angle_alpha   90.00
_cell.angle_beta   90.00
_cell.angle_gamma   90.00
#
_symmetry.space_group_name_H-M   'P 1'
#
loop_
_entity.id
_entity.type
_entity.pdbx_description
1 polymer ?
#
loop_
_entity_poly.entity_id
_entity_poly.type
_entity_poly.pdbx_seq_one_letter_code
_entity_poly.pdbx_strand_id
1 'polypeptide(L)'
;MKVNKYIKIILITVITVSFFFLLIPFLFDISGYFFCKNLDKVGQYGDFIGGVLGTFLIFISIVLLYLTLKTQRETLKGQELNFHESCFDQTFFNLLKAHQDITASIHSYFFQIENYDNVITFKGSGREFFAYSVYDINKIFVSLNQNVFLEKFDSGYNNFQYISHQIEEIQKENIIDEDKKQKLEQVNENNNLKKINLTYNITNNIFQSFKKLDSSKEKQIFIYKLFYQKHKFAVGHYFSNLKQLLSYIDKYNLLINEINESNKNESIANKINNKQNTLSSFVEAQLSTFEITLLYYHSLIDSDLLYLVNKYNLMQNLNNDDISLNN
;
A
#
# COMPACT_ATOMS: atom_id res chain seq x y z
N MET A 1 -0.15 -30.46 26.07
CA MET A 1 -0.87 -31.01 27.26
C MET A 1 -0.28 -32.32 27.82
N LYS A 2 0.10 -33.32 27.00
CA LYS A 2 0.67 -34.60 27.49
C LYS A 2 2.04 -34.48 28.19
N VAL A 3 2.94 -33.60 27.73
CA VAL A 3 4.28 -33.38 28.32
C VAL A 3 4.21 -32.90 29.78
N ASN A 4 3.23 -32.05 30.10
CA ASN A 4 3.05 -31.51 31.45
C ASN A 4 2.61 -32.60 32.46
N LYS A 5 1.95 -33.66 31.99
CA LYS A 5 1.58 -34.83 32.80
C LYS A 5 2.81 -35.67 33.17
N TYR A 6 3.72 -35.90 32.23
CA TYR A 6 4.93 -36.70 32.47
C TYR A 6 5.94 -35.97 33.37
N ILE A 7 6.09 -34.64 33.21
CA ILE A 7 6.94 -33.83 34.08
C ILE A 7 6.44 -33.88 35.54
N LYS A 8 5.12 -33.79 35.77
CA LYS A 8 4.54 -33.94 37.10
C LYS A 8 4.79 -35.33 37.70
N ILE A 9 4.68 -36.39 36.91
CA ILE A 9 4.95 -37.77 37.36
C ILE A 9 6.43 -37.95 37.74
N ILE A 10 7.35 -37.39 36.95
CA ILE A 10 8.79 -37.43 37.24
C ILE A 10 9.10 -36.65 38.53
N LEU A 11 8.54 -35.46 38.72
CA LEU A 11 8.72 -34.70 39.96
C LEU A 11 8.20 -35.45 41.20
N ILE A 12 7.00 -36.03 41.10
CA ILE A 12 6.40 -36.81 42.20
C ILE A 12 7.26 -38.03 42.53
N THR A 13 7.74 -38.77 41.52
CA THR A 13 8.59 -39.95 41.73
C THR A 13 9.94 -39.60 42.34
N VAL A 14 10.55 -38.47 41.98
CA VAL A 14 11.81 -38.01 42.57
C VAL A 14 11.62 -37.62 44.04
N ILE A 15 10.53 -36.93 44.35
CA ILE A 15 10.20 -36.53 45.72
C ILE A 15 9.91 -37.76 46.58
N THR A 16 9.13 -38.72 46.07
CA THR A 16 8.80 -39.94 46.83
C THR A 16 10.02 -40.83 47.03
N VAL A 17 10.88 -40.99 46.02
CA VAL A 17 12.13 -41.75 46.16
C VAL A 17 13.09 -41.06 47.14
N SER A 18 13.27 -39.74 47.04
CA SER A 18 14.13 -39.00 47.98
C SER A 18 13.60 -39.06 49.42
N PHE A 19 12.29 -38.96 49.61
CA PHE A 19 11.63 -39.10 50.92
C PHE A 19 11.78 -40.52 51.49
N PHE A 20 11.66 -41.54 50.64
CA PHE A 20 11.85 -42.93 51.04
C PHE A 20 13.30 -43.21 51.47
N PHE A 21 14.29 -42.70 50.73
CA PHE A 21 15.70 -42.84 51.10
C PHE A 21 16.08 -42.07 52.38
N LEU A 22 15.44 -40.93 52.65
CA LEU A 22 15.58 -40.18 53.92
C LEU A 22 14.95 -40.91 55.12
N LEU A 23 13.95 -41.78 54.89
CA LEU A 23 13.27 -42.56 55.93
C LEU A 23 13.99 -43.88 56.28
N ILE A 24 14.82 -44.44 55.39
CA ILE A 24 15.56 -45.69 55.63
C ILE A 24 16.40 -45.66 56.93
N PRO A 25 17.15 -44.57 57.25
CA PRO A 25 17.86 -44.46 58.52
C PRO A 25 16.93 -44.48 59.75
N PHE A 26 15.76 -43.84 59.64
CA PHE A 26 14.79 -43.73 60.73
C PHE A 26 14.04 -45.06 60.97
N LEU A 27 13.82 -45.86 59.92
CA LEU A 27 13.24 -47.20 60.02
C LEU A 27 14.22 -48.23 60.59
N PHE A 28 15.52 -48.10 60.31
CA PHE A 28 16.55 -48.95 60.92
C PHE A 28 16.76 -48.64 62.42
N ASP A 29 16.45 -47.42 62.87
CA ASP A 29 16.54 -47.00 64.28
C ASP A 29 15.49 -47.67 65.20
N ILE A 30 14.41 -48.21 64.62
CA ILE A 30 13.39 -48.98 65.36
C ILE A 30 13.94 -50.34 65.86
N SER A 31 15.08 -50.80 65.34
CA SER A 31 15.75 -52.01 65.83
C SER A 31 16.66 -51.79 67.05
N GLY A 32 16.70 -50.56 67.59
CA GLY A 32 17.22 -50.28 68.92
C GLY A 32 18.64 -50.79 69.16
N TYR A 33 19.64 -50.25 68.45
CA TYR A 33 21.02 -50.14 68.93
C TYR A 33 21.86 -49.30 67.94
N PHE A 34 22.62 -48.33 68.48
CA PHE A 34 23.70 -47.56 67.84
C PHE A 34 23.38 -46.34 66.94
N PHE A 35 22.90 -45.26 67.55
CA PHE A 35 23.41 -43.94 67.19
C PHE A 35 24.75 -43.73 67.93
N CYS A 36 25.82 -43.45 67.17
CA CYS A 36 27.18 -43.10 67.62
C CYS A 36 28.12 -44.21 68.17
N LYS A 37 28.93 -44.80 67.27
CA LYS A 37 30.37 -45.01 67.54
C LYS A 37 31.31 -44.92 66.33
N ASN A 38 30.81 -44.96 65.09
CA ASN A 38 31.67 -44.81 63.92
C ASN A 38 31.10 -43.72 63.00
N LEU A 39 31.54 -42.49 63.22
CA LEU A 39 31.24 -41.33 62.35
C LEU A 39 31.61 -41.64 60.88
N ASP A 40 32.64 -42.45 60.66
CA ASP A 40 33.08 -42.90 59.33
C ASP A 40 31.99 -43.68 58.57
N LYS A 41 31.15 -44.45 59.28
CA LYS A 41 30.07 -45.22 58.63
C LYS A 41 28.91 -44.30 58.20
N VAL A 42 28.59 -43.29 59.01
CA VAL A 42 27.57 -42.28 58.66
C VAL A 42 28.03 -41.44 57.46
N GLY A 43 29.32 -41.09 57.41
CA GLY A 43 29.94 -40.47 56.23
C GLY A 43 29.79 -41.31 54.96
N GLN A 44 30.07 -42.62 55.04
CA GLN A 44 29.91 -43.54 53.91
C GLN A 44 28.46 -43.67 53.41
N TYR A 45 27.46 -43.62 54.30
CA TYR A 45 26.05 -43.57 53.89
C TYR A 45 25.71 -42.24 53.20
N GLY A 46 26.24 -41.13 53.72
CA GLY A 46 26.11 -39.82 53.09
C GLY A 46 26.73 -39.77 51.69
N ASP A 47 27.91 -40.39 51.52
CA ASP A 47 28.61 -40.47 50.24
C ASP A 47 27.85 -41.35 49.22
N PHE A 48 27.26 -42.47 49.67
CA PHE A 48 26.43 -43.32 48.82
C PHE A 48 25.14 -42.60 48.39
N ILE A 49 24.40 -42.01 49.33
CA ILE A 49 23.17 -41.26 49.03
C ILE A 49 23.49 -40.06 48.15
N GLY A 50 24.54 -39.31 48.45
CA GLY A 50 24.99 -38.16 47.68
C GLY A 50 25.44 -38.54 46.27
N GLY A 51 26.19 -39.63 46.11
CA GLY A 51 26.62 -40.14 44.81
C GLY A 51 25.47 -40.66 43.96
N VAL A 52 24.56 -41.45 44.54
CA VAL A 52 23.41 -42.02 43.83
C VAL A 52 22.38 -40.93 43.51
N LEU A 53 21.90 -40.18 44.50
CA LEU A 53 20.93 -39.10 44.26
C LEU A 53 21.50 -37.99 43.39
N GLY A 54 22.77 -37.62 43.59
CA GLY A 54 23.46 -36.64 42.74
C GLY A 54 23.47 -37.06 41.28
N THR A 55 23.82 -38.32 41.00
CA THR A 55 23.84 -38.85 39.62
C THR A 55 22.43 -38.91 39.01
N PHE A 56 21.41 -39.33 39.80
CA PHE A 56 20.02 -39.33 39.35
C PHE A 56 19.50 -37.92 39.05
N LEU A 57 19.78 -36.94 39.92
CA LEU A 57 19.39 -35.55 39.71
C LEU A 57 20.06 -34.94 38.49
N ILE A 58 21.34 -35.25 38.24
CA ILE A 58 22.05 -34.84 37.02
C ILE A 58 21.37 -35.46 35.78
N PHE A 59 21.05 -36.77 35.82
CA PHE A 59 20.37 -37.44 34.72
C PHE A 59 18.99 -36.82 34.42
N ILE A 60 18.19 -36.56 35.45
CA ILE A 60 16.88 -35.90 35.33
C ILE A 60 17.06 -34.48 34.77
N SER A 61 18.08 -33.75 35.21
CA SER A 61 18.39 -32.41 34.71
C SER A 61 18.71 -32.42 33.21
N ILE A 62 19.48 -33.41 32.73
CA ILE A 62 19.79 -33.59 31.31
C ILE A 62 18.52 -33.92 30.52
N VAL A 63 17.67 -34.82 31.03
CA VAL A 63 16.39 -35.18 30.38
C VAL A 63 15.45 -33.98 30.29
N LEU A 64 15.32 -33.20 31.37
CA LEU A 64 14.51 -31.98 31.39
C LEU A 64 15.05 -30.93 30.41
N LEU A 65 16.37 -30.70 30.40
CA LEU A 65 17.01 -29.79 29.45
C LEU A 65 16.74 -30.20 28.00
N TYR A 66 16.85 -31.50 27.70
CA TYR A 66 16.54 -32.02 26.37
C TYR A 66 15.08 -31.77 25.96
N LEU A 67 14.12 -32.03 26.86
CA LEU A 67 12.70 -31.77 26.61
C LEU A 67 12.41 -30.28 26.41
N THR A 68 13.06 -29.42 27.18
CA THR A 68 12.96 -27.95 27.04
C THR A 68 13.54 -27.50 25.70
N LEU A 69 14.74 -27.94 25.34
CA LEU A 69 15.36 -27.61 24.05
C LEU A 69 14.53 -28.09 22.86
N LYS A 70 13.94 -29.28 22.96
CA LYS A 70 13.02 -29.80 21.94
C LYS A 70 11.79 -28.90 21.80
N THR A 71 11.17 -28.53 22.91
CA THR A 71 9.98 -27.66 22.92
C THR A 71 10.31 -26.27 22.37
N GLN A 72 11.44 -25.69 22.77
CA GLN A 72 11.93 -24.40 22.28
C GLN A 72 12.18 -24.42 20.76
N ARG A 73 12.77 -25.49 20.24
CA ARG A 73 12.98 -25.66 18.78
C ARG A 73 11.65 -25.69 18.02
N GLU A 74 10.63 -26.37 18.54
CA GLU A 74 9.30 -26.41 17.92
C GLU A 74 8.61 -25.04 17.95
N THR A 75 8.73 -24.30 19.06
CA THR A 75 8.16 -22.94 19.16
C THR A 75 8.86 -21.93 18.26
N LEU A 76 10.19 -22.00 18.13
CA LEU A 76 10.97 -21.07 17.28
C LEU A 76 10.57 -21.18 15.81
N LYS A 77 10.35 -22.40 15.30
CA LYS A 77 9.88 -22.62 13.93
C LYS A 77 8.51 -21.97 13.65
N GLY A 78 7.59 -22.03 14.62
CA GLY A 78 6.28 -21.37 14.49
C GLY A 78 6.36 -19.84 14.62
N GLN A 79 7.32 -19.35 15.41
CA GLN A 79 7.55 -17.92 15.60
C GLN A 79 8.19 -17.25 14.37
N GLU A 80 9.04 -17.96 13.64
CA GLU A 80 9.73 -17.45 12.45
C GLU A 80 8.73 -16.98 11.37
N LEU A 81 7.70 -17.79 11.05
CA LEU A 81 6.68 -17.41 10.07
C LEU A 81 5.88 -16.18 10.51
N ASN A 82 5.41 -16.16 11.77
CA ASN A 82 4.67 -15.01 12.30
C ASN A 82 5.54 -13.76 12.34
N PHE A 83 6.83 -13.90 12.62
CA PHE A 83 7.80 -12.81 12.61
C PHE A 83 7.98 -12.25 11.20
N HIS A 84 8.17 -13.09 10.18
CA HIS A 84 8.29 -12.67 8.79
C HIS A 84 7.00 -12.02 8.27
N GLU A 85 5.83 -12.58 8.58
CA GLU A 85 4.54 -11.96 8.25
C GLU A 85 4.40 -10.57 8.91
N SER A 86 4.80 -10.44 10.19
CA SER A 86 4.77 -9.15 10.90
C SER A 86 5.74 -8.12 10.31
N CYS A 87 6.95 -8.54 9.94
CA CYS A 87 7.92 -7.67 9.26
C CYS A 87 7.42 -7.24 7.89
N PHE A 88 6.77 -8.15 7.17
CA PHE A 88 6.17 -7.85 5.88
C PHE A 88 5.07 -6.81 6.03
N ASP A 89 4.15 -7.00 6.98
CA ASP A 89 3.07 -6.06 7.28
C ASP A 89 3.59 -4.70 7.70
N GLN A 90 4.58 -4.65 8.59
CA GLN A 90 5.19 -3.39 9.01
C GLN A 90 5.82 -2.64 7.84
N THR A 91 6.53 -3.34 6.96
CA THR A 91 7.12 -2.74 5.75
C THR A 91 6.03 -2.26 4.80
N PHE A 92 4.96 -3.04 4.61
CA PHE A 92 3.80 -2.63 3.82
C PHE A 92 3.18 -1.34 4.37
N PHE A 93 2.90 -1.26 5.68
CA PHE A 93 2.28 -0.07 6.27
C PHE A 93 3.22 1.14 6.24
N ASN A 94 4.54 0.94 6.32
CA ASN A 94 5.51 2.00 6.10
C ASN A 94 5.51 2.51 4.66
N LEU A 95 5.42 1.62 3.67
CA LEU A 95 5.31 2.01 2.25
C LEU A 95 3.97 2.71 1.97
N LEU A 96 2.88 2.23 2.56
CA LEU A 96 1.57 2.85 2.48
C LEU A 96 1.58 4.25 3.10
N LYS A 97 2.25 4.40 4.25
CA LYS A 97 2.43 5.71 4.90
C LYS A 97 3.29 6.65 4.05
N ALA A 98 4.40 6.16 3.50
CA ALA A 98 5.22 6.93 2.56
C ALA A 98 4.41 7.38 1.34
N HIS A 99 3.53 6.52 0.81
CA HIS A 99 2.61 6.89 -0.27
C HIS A 99 1.66 8.01 0.16
N GLN A 100 1.04 7.93 1.36
CA GLN A 100 0.20 9.02 1.89
C GLN A 100 0.97 10.34 2.03
N ASP A 101 2.22 10.29 2.47
CA ASP A 101 3.05 11.48 2.65
C ASP A 101 3.44 12.09 1.29
N ILE A 102 3.64 11.25 0.26
CA ILE A 102 3.78 11.69 -1.13
C ILE A 102 2.48 12.33 -1.63
N THR A 103 1.32 11.71 -1.36
CA THR A 103 0.01 12.28 -1.69
C THR A 103 -0.18 13.65 -1.02
N ALA A 104 0.21 13.80 0.24
CA ALA A 104 0.07 15.07 0.95
C ALA A 104 1.03 16.16 0.44
N SER A 105 2.24 15.77 0.01
CA SER A 105 3.27 16.70 -0.48
C SER A 105 3.18 17.00 -1.97
N ILE A 106 2.41 16.21 -2.74
CA ILE A 106 2.24 16.44 -4.18
C ILE A 106 1.66 17.83 -4.43
N HIS A 107 2.22 18.52 -5.40
CA HIS A 107 1.70 19.81 -5.83
C HIS A 107 2.09 20.16 -7.26
N SER A 108 1.28 21.00 -7.88
CA SER A 108 1.63 21.67 -9.14
C SER A 108 0.83 22.96 -9.30
N TYR A 109 1.27 23.78 -10.25
CA TYR A 109 0.55 24.98 -10.65
C TYR A 109 -0.43 24.69 -11.79
N PHE A 110 -1.64 25.20 -11.62
CA PHE A 110 -2.75 25.15 -12.56
C PHE A 110 -3.21 26.57 -12.89
N PHE A 111 -4.04 26.70 -13.93
CA PHE A 111 -4.45 27.99 -14.46
C PHE A 111 -5.98 28.03 -14.63
N GLN A 112 -6.56 29.18 -14.36
CA GLN A 112 -7.97 29.45 -14.61
C GLN A 112 -8.14 30.89 -15.10
N ILE A 113 -9.14 31.13 -15.96
CA ILE A 113 -9.55 32.48 -16.32
C ILE A 113 -10.67 32.92 -15.39
N GLU A 114 -10.43 34.02 -14.68
CA GLU A 114 -11.41 34.75 -13.88
C GLU A 114 -11.86 35.96 -14.71
N ASN A 115 -13.17 36.24 -14.75
CA ASN A 115 -13.74 37.44 -15.41
C ASN A 115 -13.25 37.70 -16.85
N TYR A 116 -13.23 36.65 -17.70
CA TYR A 116 -12.98 36.70 -19.15
C TYR A 116 -11.55 37.05 -19.60
N ASP A 117 -10.81 37.87 -18.86
CA ASP A 117 -9.49 38.38 -19.24
C ASP A 117 -8.40 38.20 -18.16
N ASN A 118 -8.77 37.89 -16.92
CA ASN A 118 -7.79 37.72 -15.85
C ASN A 118 -7.34 36.26 -15.73
N VAL A 119 -6.05 35.99 -15.95
CA VAL A 119 -5.50 34.64 -15.78
C VAL A 119 -4.93 34.48 -14.37
N ILE A 120 -5.55 33.62 -13.58
CA ILE A 120 -5.02 33.25 -12.26
C ILE A 120 -4.19 31.98 -12.40
N THR A 121 -3.03 31.99 -11.76
CA THR A 121 -2.24 30.78 -11.50
C THR A 121 -2.39 30.41 -10.04
N PHE A 122 -2.78 29.17 -9.75
CA PHE A 122 -2.94 28.69 -8.39
C PHE A 122 -2.24 27.36 -8.18
N LYS A 123 -1.88 27.07 -6.93
CA LYS A 123 -1.23 25.82 -6.55
C LYS A 123 -2.30 24.80 -6.15
N GLY A 124 -2.40 23.71 -6.90
CA GLY A 124 -3.14 22.52 -6.47
C GLY A 124 -2.22 21.63 -5.66
N SER A 125 -2.63 21.22 -4.46
CA SER A 125 -1.84 20.37 -3.57
C SER A 125 -2.67 19.24 -2.96
N GLY A 126 -2.01 18.19 -2.50
CA GLY A 126 -2.70 17.11 -1.82
C GLY A 126 -3.72 16.42 -2.74
N ARG A 127 -4.94 16.20 -2.23
CA ARG A 127 -6.04 15.61 -3.01
C ARG A 127 -6.57 16.52 -4.12
N GLU A 128 -6.51 17.84 -3.94
CA GLU A 128 -7.01 18.82 -4.92
C GLU A 128 -6.20 18.78 -6.22
N PHE A 129 -4.90 18.45 -6.13
CA PHE A 129 -4.04 18.25 -7.29
C PHE A 129 -4.66 17.26 -8.29
N PHE A 130 -5.27 16.16 -7.82
CA PHE A 130 -5.87 15.15 -8.70
C PHE A 130 -7.15 15.65 -9.35
N ALA A 131 -7.99 16.38 -8.60
CA ALA A 131 -9.20 16.99 -9.15
C ALA A 131 -8.86 17.98 -10.29
N TYR A 132 -7.87 18.86 -10.08
CA TYR A 132 -7.41 19.79 -11.11
C TYR A 132 -6.73 19.08 -12.28
N SER A 133 -6.03 17.97 -12.02
CA SER A 133 -5.43 17.15 -13.08
C SER A 133 -6.49 16.55 -14.00
N VAL A 134 -7.56 15.99 -13.42
CA VAL A 134 -8.69 15.44 -14.19
C VAL A 134 -9.43 16.55 -14.95
N TYR A 135 -9.62 17.71 -14.31
CA TYR A 135 -10.20 18.88 -14.98
C TYR A 135 -9.38 19.31 -16.21
N ASP A 136 -8.06 19.42 -16.08
CA ASP A 136 -7.19 19.82 -17.19
C ASP A 136 -7.17 18.76 -18.30
N ILE A 137 -7.15 17.46 -17.96
CA ILE A 137 -7.28 16.36 -18.95
C ILE A 137 -8.58 16.52 -19.74
N ASN A 138 -9.70 16.78 -19.07
CA ASN A 138 -10.98 17.00 -19.73
C ASN A 138 -10.97 18.26 -20.60
N LYS A 139 -10.33 19.35 -20.16
CA LYS A 139 -10.21 20.56 -20.98
C LYS A 139 -9.30 20.37 -22.19
N ILE A 140 -8.23 19.57 -22.08
CA ILE A 140 -7.40 19.17 -23.22
C ILE A 140 -8.25 18.39 -24.23
N PHE A 141 -9.06 17.44 -23.76
CA PHE A 141 -9.98 16.68 -24.62
C PHE A 141 -10.98 17.58 -25.34
N VAL A 142 -11.66 18.48 -24.61
CA VAL A 142 -12.61 19.42 -25.20
C VAL A 142 -11.91 20.29 -26.25
N SER A 143 -10.71 20.79 -25.97
CA SER A 143 -9.94 21.60 -26.92
C SER A 143 -9.61 20.83 -28.21
N LEU A 144 -9.15 19.59 -28.07
CA LEU A 144 -8.76 18.76 -29.22
C LEU A 144 -9.96 18.23 -30.02
N ASN A 145 -11.14 18.15 -29.39
CA ASN A 145 -12.37 17.74 -30.07
C ASN A 145 -13.15 18.87 -30.74
N GLN A 146 -12.76 20.14 -30.54
CA GLN A 146 -13.35 21.26 -31.30
C GLN A 146 -13.35 21.00 -32.81
N ASN A 147 -14.34 21.58 -33.51
CA ASN A 147 -14.42 21.48 -34.97
C ASN A 147 -13.30 22.25 -35.66
N VAL A 148 -12.89 23.37 -35.05
CA VAL A 148 -11.85 24.26 -35.54
C VAL A 148 -10.78 24.39 -34.45
N PHE A 149 -9.52 24.43 -34.87
CA PHE A 149 -8.42 24.69 -33.94
C PHE A 149 -8.53 26.11 -33.38
N LEU A 150 -8.66 26.21 -32.06
CA LEU A 150 -8.53 27.47 -31.34
C LEU A 150 -7.04 27.76 -31.13
N GLU A 151 -6.58 28.92 -31.57
CA GLU A 151 -5.19 29.34 -31.37
C GLU A 151 -4.79 29.40 -29.89
N LYS A 152 -3.48 29.53 -29.62
CA LYS A 152 -3.00 29.70 -28.24
C LYS A 152 -3.45 31.06 -27.70
N PHE A 153 -3.74 31.12 -26.41
CA PHE A 153 -4.08 32.37 -25.75
C PHE A 153 -2.92 33.37 -25.90
N ASP A 154 -3.21 34.54 -26.46
CA ASP A 154 -2.27 35.65 -26.52
C ASP A 154 -2.45 36.52 -25.26
N SER A 155 -1.40 36.65 -24.45
CA SER A 155 -1.43 37.51 -23.25
C SER A 155 -1.06 38.96 -23.56
N GLY A 156 -0.96 39.34 -24.84
CA GLY A 156 -0.74 40.72 -25.27
C GLY A 156 -1.94 41.62 -24.98
N TYR A 157 -1.67 42.91 -24.78
CA TYR A 157 -2.69 43.95 -24.53
C TYR A 157 -3.84 43.92 -25.55
N ASN A 158 -3.51 43.66 -26.82
CA ASN A 158 -4.48 43.64 -27.93
C ASN A 158 -5.54 42.54 -27.77
N ASN A 159 -5.19 41.38 -27.22
CA ASN A 159 -6.15 40.28 -27.03
C ASN A 159 -7.14 40.62 -25.90
N PHE A 160 -6.68 41.24 -24.82
CA PHE A 160 -7.57 41.71 -23.75
C PHE A 160 -8.54 42.77 -24.24
N GLN A 161 -8.05 43.73 -25.04
CA GLN A 161 -8.91 44.76 -25.65
C GLN A 161 -9.93 44.17 -26.63
N TYR A 162 -9.55 43.12 -27.37
CA TYR A 162 -10.47 42.39 -28.24
C TYR A 162 -11.57 41.68 -27.44
N ILE A 163 -11.20 40.97 -26.37
CA ILE A 163 -12.15 40.28 -25.49
C ILE A 163 -13.10 41.28 -24.82
N SER A 164 -12.58 42.40 -24.30
CA SER A 164 -13.41 43.44 -23.67
C SER A 164 -14.40 44.04 -24.67
N HIS A 165 -13.97 44.28 -25.92
CA HIS A 165 -14.86 44.78 -26.96
C HIS A 165 -15.97 43.77 -27.30
N GLN A 166 -15.65 42.48 -27.44
CA GLN A 166 -16.66 41.44 -27.69
C GLN A 166 -17.69 41.36 -26.56
N ILE A 167 -17.26 41.46 -25.30
CA ILE A 167 -18.15 41.45 -24.14
C ILE A 167 -19.08 42.66 -24.16
N GLU A 168 -18.54 43.85 -24.43
CA GLU A 168 -19.33 45.07 -24.55
C GLU A 168 -20.38 44.98 -25.67
N GLU A 169 -20.03 44.40 -26.82
CA GLU A 169 -20.96 44.20 -27.92
C GLU A 169 -22.12 43.29 -27.50
N ILE A 170 -21.83 42.14 -26.87
CA ILE A 170 -22.86 41.20 -26.39
C ILE A 170 -23.78 41.87 -25.36
N GLN A 171 -23.22 42.68 -24.45
CA GLN A 171 -24.01 43.40 -23.45
C GLN A 171 -24.97 44.41 -24.08
N LYS A 172 -24.54 45.07 -25.17
CA LYS A 172 -25.32 46.08 -25.92
C LYS A 172 -26.38 45.45 -26.84
N GLU A 173 -26.34 44.14 -27.11
CA GLU A 173 -27.35 43.49 -27.93
C GLU A 173 -28.76 43.55 -27.29
N ASN A 174 -29.79 43.78 -28.09
CA ASN A 174 -31.19 43.74 -27.66
C ASN A 174 -31.75 42.30 -27.71
N ILE A 175 -31.16 41.41 -26.93
CA ILE A 175 -31.59 40.01 -26.75
C ILE A 175 -31.95 39.73 -25.29
N ILE A 176 -32.59 38.58 -25.02
CA ILE A 176 -33.00 38.16 -23.68
C ILE A 176 -31.74 37.91 -22.82
N ASP A 177 -31.80 38.24 -21.53
CA ASP A 177 -30.65 38.16 -20.62
C ASP A 177 -30.02 36.75 -20.53
N GLU A 178 -30.83 35.68 -20.64
CA GLU A 178 -30.31 34.30 -20.69
C GLU A 178 -29.45 34.05 -21.95
N ASP A 179 -29.84 34.58 -23.11
CA ASP A 179 -29.05 34.43 -24.34
C ASP A 179 -27.74 35.22 -24.24
N LYS A 180 -27.77 36.40 -23.60
CA LYS A 180 -26.53 37.15 -23.30
C LYS A 180 -25.59 36.34 -22.42
N LYS A 181 -26.13 35.73 -21.36
CA LYS A 181 -25.37 34.92 -20.42
C LYS A 181 -24.71 33.73 -21.13
N GLN A 182 -25.45 33.01 -21.98
CA GLN A 182 -24.91 31.90 -22.77
C GLN A 182 -23.77 32.36 -23.70
N LYS A 183 -23.95 33.49 -24.40
CA LYS A 183 -22.89 34.04 -25.26
C LYS A 183 -21.64 34.41 -24.46
N LEU A 184 -21.80 35.02 -23.29
CA LEU A 184 -20.67 35.35 -22.41
C LEU A 184 -19.98 34.10 -21.87
N GLU A 185 -20.73 33.07 -21.47
CA GLU A 185 -20.18 31.78 -21.06
C GLU A 185 -19.35 31.15 -22.20
N GLN A 186 -19.85 31.19 -23.43
CA GLN A 186 -19.14 30.67 -24.60
C GLN A 186 -17.83 31.42 -24.88
N VAL A 187 -17.82 32.75 -24.75
CA VAL A 187 -16.58 33.56 -24.87
C VAL A 187 -15.57 33.12 -23.80
N ASN A 188 -16.00 32.96 -22.55
CA ASN A 188 -15.14 32.51 -21.46
C ASN A 188 -14.61 31.09 -21.69
N GLU A 189 -15.46 30.17 -22.16
CA GLU A 189 -15.05 28.81 -22.49
C GLU A 189 -14.00 28.78 -23.60
N ASN A 190 -14.21 29.51 -24.68
CA ASN A 190 -13.24 29.62 -25.78
C ASN A 190 -11.90 30.14 -25.29
N ASN A 191 -11.90 31.19 -24.46
CA ASN A 191 -10.67 31.73 -23.87
C ASN A 191 -9.97 30.70 -22.96
N ASN A 192 -10.73 29.95 -22.15
CA ASN A 192 -10.19 28.87 -21.34
C ASN A 192 -9.52 27.79 -22.20
N LEU A 193 -10.13 27.40 -23.33
CA LEU A 193 -9.53 26.43 -24.26
C LEU A 193 -8.26 26.97 -24.94
N LYS A 194 -8.26 28.24 -25.38
CA LYS A 194 -7.05 28.91 -25.89
C LYS A 194 -5.93 28.88 -24.82
N LYS A 195 -6.28 29.08 -23.55
CA LYS A 195 -5.31 29.05 -22.44
C LYS A 195 -4.80 27.64 -22.20
N ILE A 196 -5.64 26.62 -22.29
CA ILE A 196 -5.23 25.21 -22.24
C ILE A 196 -4.26 24.89 -23.37
N ASN A 197 -4.50 25.40 -24.58
CA ASN A 197 -3.59 25.22 -25.72
C ASN A 197 -2.23 25.84 -25.48
N LEU A 198 -2.18 27.02 -24.86
CA LEU A 198 -0.93 27.62 -24.43
C LEU A 198 -0.24 26.77 -23.35
N THR A 199 -1.00 26.37 -22.33
CA THR A 199 -0.55 25.69 -21.11
C THR A 199 0.08 24.32 -21.39
N TYR A 200 -0.47 23.59 -22.36
CA TYR A 200 -0.04 22.25 -22.77
C TYR A 200 0.62 22.23 -24.15
N ASN A 201 0.99 23.40 -24.67
CA ASN A 201 1.66 23.57 -25.97
C ASN A 201 0.93 22.91 -27.16
N ILE A 202 -0.40 22.87 -27.13
CA ILE A 202 -1.21 22.34 -28.22
C ILE A 202 -1.10 23.32 -29.40
N THR A 203 -0.56 22.82 -30.52
CA THR A 203 -0.42 23.54 -31.79
C THR A 203 -1.41 23.00 -32.80
N ASN A 204 -1.61 23.72 -33.92
CA ASN A 204 -2.42 23.21 -35.02
C ASN A 204 -1.91 21.84 -35.51
N ASN A 205 -0.59 21.62 -35.57
CA ASN A 205 -0.02 20.33 -35.95
C ASN A 205 -0.41 19.20 -34.98
N ILE A 206 -0.40 19.46 -33.67
CA ILE A 206 -0.84 18.50 -32.64
C ILE A 206 -2.34 18.23 -32.78
N PHE A 207 -3.14 19.28 -32.97
CA PHE A 207 -4.59 19.17 -33.20
C PHE A 207 -4.91 18.30 -34.42
N GLN A 208 -4.27 18.57 -35.57
CA GLN A 208 -4.44 17.78 -36.79
C GLN A 208 -3.97 16.33 -36.62
N SER A 209 -2.91 16.10 -35.84
CA SER A 209 -2.43 14.75 -35.54
C SER A 209 -3.43 13.98 -34.67
N PHE A 210 -4.04 14.64 -33.68
CA PHE A 210 -5.09 14.06 -32.86
C PHE A 210 -6.34 13.69 -33.68
N LYS A 211 -6.75 14.54 -34.63
CA LYS A 211 -7.91 14.29 -35.49
C LYS A 211 -7.75 13.08 -36.41
N LYS A 212 -6.52 12.62 -36.66
CA LYS A 212 -6.21 11.42 -37.45
C LYS A 212 -6.27 10.12 -36.64
N LEU A 213 -6.45 10.19 -35.32
CA LEU A 213 -6.55 9.01 -34.48
C LEU A 213 -7.96 8.42 -34.56
N ASP A 214 -8.05 7.12 -34.84
CA ASP A 214 -9.33 6.43 -34.99
C ASP A 214 -9.79 5.79 -33.67
N SER A 215 -8.86 5.29 -32.85
CA SER A 215 -9.18 4.57 -31.62
C SER A 215 -9.39 5.51 -30.43
N SER A 216 -10.47 5.28 -29.66
CA SER A 216 -10.71 5.98 -28.38
C SER A 216 -9.50 5.85 -27.44
N LYS A 217 -8.92 4.64 -27.32
CA LYS A 217 -7.76 4.39 -26.45
C LYS A 217 -6.53 5.20 -26.88
N GLU A 218 -6.28 5.33 -28.18
CA GLU A 218 -5.16 6.13 -28.70
C GLU A 218 -5.34 7.62 -28.39
N LYS A 219 -6.57 8.13 -28.52
CA LYS A 219 -6.92 9.50 -28.14
C LYS A 219 -6.69 9.74 -26.64
N GLN A 220 -7.14 8.83 -25.78
CA GLN A 220 -6.92 8.89 -24.33
C GLN A 220 -5.42 8.94 -23.98
N ILE A 221 -4.62 8.06 -24.59
CA ILE A 221 -3.16 8.06 -24.42
C ILE A 221 -2.55 9.38 -24.90
N PHE A 222 -2.99 9.90 -26.05
CA PHE A 222 -2.47 11.13 -26.62
C PHE A 222 -2.74 12.34 -25.71
N ILE A 223 -3.97 12.48 -25.21
CA ILE A 223 -4.38 13.53 -24.27
C ILE A 223 -3.55 13.42 -23.00
N TYR A 224 -3.46 12.23 -22.42
CA TYR A 224 -2.71 12.02 -21.19
C TYR A 224 -1.22 12.33 -21.36
N LYS A 225 -0.62 12.03 -22.52
CA LYS A 225 0.78 12.39 -22.80
C LYS A 225 1.03 13.89 -22.77
N LEU A 226 0.10 14.71 -23.29
CA LEU A 226 0.21 16.17 -23.23
C LEU A 226 0.18 16.67 -21.77
N PHE A 227 -0.76 16.15 -20.97
CA PHE A 227 -0.84 16.44 -19.54
C PHE A 227 0.43 15.99 -18.79
N TYR A 228 0.85 14.75 -19.01
CA TYR A 228 1.96 14.12 -18.33
C TYR A 228 3.29 14.83 -18.60
N GLN A 229 3.53 15.35 -19.81
CA GLN A 229 4.76 16.08 -20.11
C GLN A 229 4.97 17.28 -19.18
N LYS A 230 3.90 18.00 -18.83
CA LYS A 230 3.94 19.13 -17.91
C LYS A 230 4.08 18.71 -16.46
N HIS A 231 3.29 17.72 -16.04
CA HIS A 231 3.20 17.30 -14.64
C HIS A 231 4.07 16.08 -14.30
N LYS A 232 5.04 15.74 -15.17
CA LYS A 232 5.86 14.53 -15.10
C LYS A 232 6.49 14.32 -13.73
N PHE A 233 7.01 15.38 -13.13
CA PHE A 233 7.65 15.32 -11.81
C PHE A 233 6.64 14.87 -10.74
N ALA A 234 5.51 15.58 -10.60
CA ALA A 234 4.50 15.24 -9.60
C ALA A 234 3.89 13.84 -9.84
N VAL A 235 3.39 13.62 -11.05
CA VAL A 235 2.60 12.43 -11.40
C VAL A 235 3.47 11.19 -11.53
N GLY A 236 4.65 11.33 -12.14
CA GLY A 236 5.59 10.22 -12.31
C GLY A 236 6.12 9.72 -10.97
N HIS A 237 6.47 10.61 -10.05
CA HIS A 237 6.90 10.20 -8.70
C HIS A 237 5.75 9.51 -7.95
N TYR A 238 4.54 10.07 -7.97
CA TYR A 238 3.38 9.48 -7.31
C TYR A 238 3.08 8.05 -7.79
N PHE A 239 2.91 7.85 -9.10
CA PHE A 239 2.55 6.53 -9.63
C PHE A 239 3.70 5.53 -9.58
N SER A 240 4.96 5.98 -9.60
CA SER A 240 6.11 5.09 -9.36
C SER A 240 6.07 4.51 -7.95
N ASN A 241 5.72 5.30 -6.94
CA ASN A 241 5.61 4.84 -5.57
C ASN A 241 4.39 3.93 -5.38
N LEU A 242 3.25 4.26 -5.99
CA LEU A 242 2.09 3.36 -5.99
C LEU A 242 2.44 2.02 -6.64
N LYS A 243 3.14 2.02 -7.78
CA LYS A 243 3.63 0.80 -8.43
C LYS A 243 4.52 -0.03 -7.51
N GLN A 244 5.45 0.61 -6.79
CA GLN A 244 6.32 -0.08 -5.83
C GLN A 244 5.54 -0.71 -4.68
N LEU A 245 4.54 0.01 -4.14
CA LEU A 245 3.65 -0.49 -3.10
C LEU A 245 2.87 -1.73 -3.58
N LEU A 246 2.28 -1.69 -4.76
CA LEU A 246 1.56 -2.84 -5.34
C LEU A 246 2.50 -4.00 -5.67
N SER A 247 3.67 -3.70 -6.19
CA SER A 247 4.73 -4.70 -6.44
C SER A 247 5.22 -5.35 -5.13
N TYR A 248 5.18 -4.62 -4.02
CA TYR A 248 5.52 -5.17 -2.72
C TYR A 248 4.47 -6.19 -2.25
N ILE A 249 3.17 -5.93 -2.47
CA ILE A 249 2.10 -6.91 -2.21
C ILE A 249 2.34 -8.20 -3.00
N ASP A 250 2.77 -8.08 -4.26
CA ASP A 250 3.13 -9.22 -5.10
C ASP A 250 4.18 -10.13 -4.44
N LYS A 251 5.18 -9.55 -3.77
CA LYS A 251 6.27 -10.31 -3.13
C LYS A 251 5.82 -11.19 -1.96
N TYR A 252 4.61 -11.03 -1.44
CA TYR A 252 4.10 -11.90 -0.37
C TYR A 252 4.09 -13.38 -0.79
N ASN A 253 3.82 -13.67 -2.07
CA ASN A 253 3.85 -15.04 -2.56
C ASN A 253 5.26 -15.66 -2.52
N LEU A 254 6.31 -14.87 -2.76
CA LEU A 254 7.70 -15.30 -2.72
C LEU A 254 8.10 -15.64 -1.30
N LEU A 255 7.78 -14.77 -0.33
CA LEU A 255 8.02 -15.02 1.09
C LEU A 255 7.40 -16.35 1.54
N ILE A 256 6.15 -16.60 1.17
CA ILE A 256 5.46 -17.84 1.56
C ILE A 256 6.03 -19.06 0.83
N ASN A 257 6.47 -18.94 -0.41
CA ASN A 257 7.11 -20.03 -1.15
C ASN A 257 8.51 -20.36 -0.59
N GLU A 258 9.30 -19.37 -0.18
CA GLU A 258 10.61 -19.55 0.48
C GLU A 258 10.48 -20.26 1.83
N ILE A 259 9.43 -19.95 2.59
CA ILE A 259 9.21 -20.55 3.92
C ILE A 259 8.58 -21.96 3.81
N ASN A 260 7.83 -22.25 2.74
CA ASN A 260 7.13 -23.54 2.54
C ASN A 260 7.73 -24.36 1.41
N GLU A 261 8.99 -24.77 1.52
CA GLU A 261 9.71 -25.52 0.48
C GLU A 261 9.07 -26.88 0.09
N SER A 262 8.04 -27.38 0.77
CA SER A 262 7.69 -28.80 0.64
C SER A 262 6.25 -29.19 0.32
N ASN A 263 5.24 -28.31 0.23
CA ASN A 263 3.89 -28.73 -0.22
C ASN A 263 3.02 -27.54 -0.66
N LYS A 264 2.85 -27.33 -1.98
CA LYS A 264 1.83 -26.43 -2.52
C LYS A 264 0.45 -27.08 -2.39
N ASN A 265 -0.18 -26.93 -1.23
CA ASN A 265 -1.59 -27.29 -1.05
C ASN A 265 -2.48 -26.09 -1.40
N GLU A 266 -3.68 -26.35 -1.93
CA GLU A 266 -4.71 -25.33 -2.28
C GLU A 266 -5.00 -24.35 -1.12
N SER A 267 -4.89 -24.83 0.13
CA SER A 267 -5.02 -24.02 1.34
C SER A 267 -4.00 -22.87 1.45
N ILE A 268 -2.77 -23.05 0.98
CA ILE A 268 -1.71 -22.01 1.05
C ILE A 268 -1.95 -20.95 -0.02
N ALA A 269 -2.36 -21.35 -1.23
CA ALA A 269 -2.71 -20.41 -2.30
C ALA A 269 -3.87 -19.49 -1.87
N ASN A 270 -4.89 -20.05 -1.23
CA ASN A 270 -6.00 -19.26 -0.67
C ASN A 270 -5.54 -18.29 0.42
N LYS A 271 -4.61 -18.71 1.30
CA LYS A 271 -4.02 -17.81 2.31
C LYS A 271 -3.26 -16.64 1.67
N ILE A 272 -2.46 -16.92 0.63
CA ILE A 272 -1.73 -15.89 -0.13
C ILE A 272 -2.69 -14.88 -0.75
N ASN A 273 -3.66 -15.37 -1.53
CA ASN A 273 -4.63 -14.52 -2.21
C ASN A 273 -5.43 -13.68 -1.21
N ASN A 274 -5.89 -14.27 -0.11
CA ASN A 274 -6.62 -13.54 0.94
C ASN A 274 -5.78 -12.42 1.54
N LYS A 275 -4.50 -12.68 1.83
CA LYS A 275 -3.61 -11.65 2.37
C LYS A 275 -3.37 -10.54 1.35
N GLN A 276 -3.05 -10.89 0.11
CA GLN A 276 -2.80 -9.91 -0.95
C GLN A 276 -4.03 -9.03 -1.20
N ASN A 277 -5.23 -9.61 -1.25
CA ASN A 277 -6.49 -8.89 -1.39
C ASN A 277 -6.79 -7.97 -0.19
N THR A 278 -6.42 -8.40 1.03
CA THR A 278 -6.57 -7.57 2.23
C THR A 278 -5.64 -6.37 2.18
N LEU A 279 -4.40 -6.56 1.70
CA LEU A 279 -3.45 -5.45 1.57
C LEU A 279 -3.84 -4.51 0.44
N SER A 280 -4.31 -5.03 -0.69
CA SER A 280 -4.76 -4.19 -1.80
C SER A 280 -5.99 -3.38 -1.45
N SER A 281 -6.93 -3.92 -0.64
CA SER A 281 -8.09 -3.15 -0.18
C SER A 281 -7.71 -1.99 0.73
N PHE A 282 -6.62 -2.10 1.53
CA PHE A 282 -6.08 -0.96 2.26
C PHE A 282 -5.52 0.12 1.33
N VAL A 283 -4.93 -0.25 0.19
CA VAL A 283 -4.46 0.71 -0.82
C VAL A 283 -5.66 1.38 -1.48
N GLU A 284 -6.62 0.58 -1.96
CA GLU A 284 -7.83 1.06 -2.63
C GLU A 284 -8.60 2.07 -1.78
N ALA A 285 -8.81 1.75 -0.49
CA ALA A 285 -9.53 2.61 0.45
C ALA A 285 -8.88 3.99 0.68
N GLN A 286 -7.61 4.17 0.29
CA GLN A 286 -6.90 5.44 0.42
C GLN A 286 -7.01 6.32 -0.82
N LEU A 287 -7.26 5.73 -1.99
CA LEU A 287 -7.32 6.44 -3.25
C LEU A 287 -8.67 7.18 -3.38
N SER A 288 -8.63 8.48 -3.71
CA SER A 288 -9.83 9.22 -4.10
C SER A 288 -10.27 8.86 -5.52
N THR A 289 -11.53 9.12 -5.86
CA THR A 289 -12.06 8.89 -7.22
C THR A 289 -11.19 9.57 -8.28
N PHE A 290 -10.77 10.81 -8.05
CA PHE A 290 -9.87 11.52 -8.99
C PHE A 290 -8.49 10.87 -9.12
N GLU A 291 -7.94 10.32 -8.03
CA GLU A 291 -6.70 9.53 -8.08
C GLU A 291 -6.87 8.28 -8.93
N ILE A 292 -7.99 7.56 -8.77
CA ILE A 292 -8.30 6.35 -9.54
C ILE A 292 -8.52 6.71 -11.03
N THR A 293 -9.19 7.81 -11.36
CA THR A 293 -9.31 8.31 -12.74
C THR A 293 -7.94 8.62 -13.34
N LEU A 294 -7.06 9.30 -12.59
CA LEU A 294 -5.72 9.61 -13.07
C LEU A 294 -4.85 8.35 -13.20
N LEU A 295 -5.03 7.37 -12.30
CA LEU A 295 -4.40 6.05 -12.33
C LEU A 295 -4.78 5.28 -13.58
N TYR A 296 -6.05 5.32 -13.98
CA TYR A 296 -6.51 4.73 -15.23
C TYR A 296 -5.69 5.28 -16.40
N TYR A 297 -5.62 6.60 -16.58
CA TYR A 297 -4.83 7.18 -17.68
C TYR A 297 -3.35 6.83 -17.61
N HIS A 298 -2.75 6.86 -16.41
CA HIS A 298 -1.33 6.52 -16.25
C HIS A 298 -1.05 5.06 -16.62
N SER A 299 -1.95 4.16 -16.25
CA SER A 299 -1.82 2.74 -16.56
C SER A 299 -1.87 2.45 -18.07
N LEU A 300 -2.53 3.30 -18.88
CA LEU A 300 -2.55 3.13 -20.32
C LEU A 300 -1.16 3.29 -20.97
N ILE A 301 -0.23 3.98 -20.30
CA ILE A 301 1.14 4.17 -20.77
C ILE A 301 2.18 3.32 -20.02
N ASP A 302 1.84 2.76 -18.85
CA ASP A 302 2.70 1.88 -18.04
C ASP A 302 2.07 0.49 -17.92
N SER A 303 2.56 -0.45 -18.73
CA SER A 303 2.04 -1.83 -18.79
C SER A 303 2.17 -2.59 -17.49
N ASP A 304 3.23 -2.33 -16.71
CA ASP A 304 3.47 -3.02 -15.45
C ASP A 304 2.48 -2.55 -14.39
N LEU A 305 2.23 -1.23 -14.34
CA LEU A 305 1.21 -0.67 -13.47
C LEU A 305 -0.18 -1.18 -13.87
N LEU A 306 -0.49 -1.21 -15.17
CA LEU A 306 -1.77 -1.73 -15.67
C LEU A 306 -2.02 -3.17 -15.22
N TYR A 307 -0.99 -4.03 -15.31
CA TYR A 307 -1.08 -5.40 -14.82
C TYR A 307 -1.41 -5.46 -13.33
N LEU A 308 -0.69 -4.70 -12.49
CA LEU A 308 -0.90 -4.69 -11.04
C LEU A 308 -2.28 -4.14 -10.66
N VAL A 309 -2.70 -3.05 -11.30
CA VAL A 309 -4.00 -2.43 -11.03
C VAL A 309 -5.14 -3.37 -11.39
N ASN A 310 -5.05 -4.08 -12.53
CA ASN A 310 -6.04 -5.08 -12.93
C ASN A 310 -6.03 -6.30 -12.01
N LYS A 311 -4.84 -6.79 -11.63
CA LYS A 311 -4.67 -7.93 -10.72
C LYS A 311 -5.35 -7.68 -9.37
N TYR A 312 -5.25 -6.45 -8.85
CA TYR A 312 -5.79 -6.05 -7.56
C TYR A 312 -7.14 -5.35 -7.62
N ASN A 313 -7.74 -5.24 -8.81
CA ASN A 313 -9.04 -4.63 -9.03
C ASN A 313 -9.19 -3.20 -8.47
N LEU A 314 -8.13 -2.39 -8.46
CA LEU A 314 -8.15 -1.05 -7.83
C LEU A 314 -9.05 -0.04 -8.58
N MET A 315 -9.51 -0.40 -9.77
CA MET A 315 -10.39 0.42 -10.61
C MET A 315 -11.88 0.12 -10.42
N GLN A 316 -12.25 -0.71 -9.43
CA GLN A 316 -13.64 -1.16 -9.26
C GLN A 316 -14.64 -0.01 -9.04
N ASN A 317 -14.18 1.09 -8.43
CA ASN A 317 -15.01 2.26 -8.12
C ASN A 317 -14.98 3.35 -9.21
N LEU A 318 -14.37 3.10 -10.37
CA LEU A 318 -14.46 4.01 -11.51
C LEU A 318 -15.85 3.91 -12.14
N ASN A 319 -16.62 4.99 -12.07
CA ASN A 319 -17.81 5.09 -12.89
C ASN A 319 -17.40 5.35 -14.35
N ASN A 320 -18.16 4.78 -15.30
CA ASN A 320 -17.95 5.04 -16.72
C ASN A 320 -18.06 6.54 -17.06
N ASP A 321 -18.84 7.29 -16.28
CA ASP A 321 -19.01 8.74 -16.40
C ASP A 321 -17.74 9.50 -16.00
N ASP A 322 -16.90 8.96 -15.10
CA ASP A 322 -15.62 9.57 -14.72
C ASP A 322 -14.53 9.35 -15.78
N ILE A 323 -14.74 8.38 -16.69
CA ILE A 323 -13.88 8.06 -17.84
C ILE A 323 -14.51 8.62 -19.14
N SER A 324 -15.47 9.54 -19.05
CA SER A 324 -16.23 10.09 -20.19
C SER A 324 -15.40 11.03 -21.09
N LEU A 325 -14.29 10.51 -21.61
CA LEU A 325 -13.80 10.76 -22.97
C LEU A 325 -14.47 9.83 -23.99
N ASN A 326 -15.45 9.03 -23.56
CA ASN A 326 -16.30 8.22 -24.42
C ASN A 326 -17.52 9.04 -24.84
N ASN A 327 -17.35 9.87 -25.86
CA ASN A 327 -18.36 10.18 -26.87
C ASN A 327 -17.64 10.53 -28.18
#